data_AF-A0A958S9J3-F1
#
_entry.id   AF-A0A958S9J3-F1
#
_cell.length_a   1.000
_cell.length_b   1.000
_cell.length_c   1.000
_cell.angle_alpha   90.00
_cell.angle_beta   90.00
_cell.angle_gamma   90.00
#
_symmetry.space_group_name_H-M   'P 1'
#
loop_
_entity.id
_entity.type
_entity.pdbx_description
1 polymer ?
#
loop_
_entity_poly.entity_id
_entity_poly.type
_entity_poly.pdbx_seq_one_letter_code
_entity_poly.pdbx_strand_id
1 'polypeptide(L)'
;MKKIIFILSTIALIACKNAEKATKDSEMKTSNEQIDPKDDPTKSIVSFISIGTGIDHKLKTKFLESLAKFNEENKTSLEPEIRHWGREGEIDMIFDMKNLSTKQRNSFSSFVKETIGNSELVNFKE
;
A
#
# COMPACT_ATOMS: atom_id res chain seq x y z
N MET A 1 20.93 66.28 8.56
CA MET A 1 19.57 65.75 8.27
C MET A 1 19.73 64.54 7.37
N LYS A 2 19.40 63.35 7.87
CA LYS A 2 19.68 62.04 7.25
C LYS A 2 18.79 61.85 6.02
N LYS A 3 19.40 61.60 4.85
CA LYS A 3 18.70 61.20 3.63
C LYS A 3 18.33 59.72 3.76
N ILE A 4 17.03 59.43 3.90
CA ILE A 4 16.50 58.08 3.88
C ILE A 4 16.20 57.75 2.42
N ILE A 5 17.03 56.90 1.83
CA ILE A 5 16.84 56.34 0.50
C ILE A 5 15.94 55.10 0.68
N PHE A 6 14.68 55.18 0.23
CA PHE A 6 13.80 54.02 0.11
C PHE A 6 14.07 53.34 -1.23
N ILE A 7 14.81 52.23 -1.21
CA ILE A 7 14.92 51.30 -2.34
C ILE A 7 13.74 50.33 -2.24
N LEU A 8 12.71 50.54 -3.06
CA LEU A 8 11.63 49.58 -3.24
C LEU A 8 12.16 48.48 -4.19
N SER A 9 12.59 47.37 -3.61
CA SER A 9 13.01 46.16 -4.34
C SER A 9 11.78 45.47 -4.94
N THR A 10 11.63 45.54 -6.25
CA THR A 10 10.65 44.77 -7.01
C THR A 10 11.16 43.33 -7.16
N ILE A 11 10.60 42.41 -6.37
CA ILE A 11 10.84 40.98 -6.55
C ILE A 11 10.05 40.55 -7.79
N ALA A 12 10.76 40.36 -8.91
CA ALA A 12 10.23 39.73 -10.09
C ALA A 12 9.93 38.25 -9.79
N LEU A 13 8.65 37.87 -9.87
CA LEU A 13 8.26 36.46 -9.85
C LEU A 13 8.68 35.82 -11.18
N ILE A 14 9.81 35.12 -11.17
CA ILE A 14 10.23 34.26 -12.26
C ILE A 14 9.30 33.03 -12.24
N ALA A 15 8.33 33.04 -13.14
CA ALA A 15 7.51 31.86 -13.43
C ALA A 15 8.39 30.80 -14.11
N CYS A 16 8.80 29.78 -13.37
CA CYS A 16 9.38 28.56 -13.95
C CYS A 16 8.29 27.80 -14.70
N LYS A 17 8.16 28.11 -15.99
CA LYS A 17 7.52 27.26 -16.98
C LYS A 17 8.62 26.43 -17.62
N ASN A 18 8.69 25.14 -17.29
CA ASN A 18 9.19 24.15 -18.25
C ASN A 18 8.54 22.79 -18.00
N ALA A 19 7.94 22.32 -19.10
CA ALA A 19 7.18 21.11 -19.23
C ALA A 19 8.08 19.89 -19.03
N GLU A 20 7.70 19.01 -18.11
CA GLU A 20 8.16 17.64 -18.11
C GLU A 20 7.35 16.88 -19.16
N LYS A 21 8.02 16.41 -20.21
CA LYS A 21 7.41 15.57 -21.24
C LYS A 21 7.16 14.20 -20.62
N ALA A 22 5.91 13.92 -20.24
CA ALA A 22 5.50 12.57 -19.89
C ALA A 22 5.54 11.68 -21.14
N THR A 23 6.44 10.70 -21.11
CA THR A 23 6.53 9.57 -22.04
C THR A 23 5.22 8.79 -22.09
N LYS A 24 4.78 8.47 -23.31
CA LYS A 24 3.80 7.40 -23.55
C LYS A 24 4.48 6.06 -23.20
N ASP A 25 3.99 5.39 -22.17
CA ASP A 25 3.45 4.03 -22.24
C ASP A 25 3.28 3.48 -20.82
N SER A 26 2.02 3.33 -20.43
CA SER A 26 1.43 2.01 -20.18
C SER A 26 0.00 2.30 -19.76
N GLU A 27 -0.97 1.70 -20.44
CA GLU A 27 -2.35 1.64 -19.98
C GLU A 27 -2.37 0.94 -18.61
N MET A 28 -2.25 1.72 -17.53
CA MET A 28 -2.67 1.29 -16.21
C MET A 28 -4.20 1.28 -16.26
N LYS A 29 -4.78 0.12 -16.51
CA LYS A 29 -6.20 -0.12 -16.25
C LYS A 29 -6.41 0.08 -14.75
N THR A 30 -6.76 1.29 -14.36
CA THR A 30 -7.41 1.59 -13.09
C THR A 30 -8.82 1.02 -13.16
N SER A 31 -8.95 -0.30 -12.99
CA SER A 31 -10.21 -0.90 -12.56
C SER A 31 -10.27 -0.72 -11.05
N ASN A 32 -10.95 0.35 -10.64
CA ASN A 32 -11.27 0.63 -9.24
C ASN A 32 -12.39 -0.28 -8.74
N GLU A 33 -12.29 -1.59 -9.00
CA GLU A 33 -13.20 -2.59 -8.45
C GLU A 33 -12.67 -2.95 -7.06
N GLN A 34 -13.31 -2.39 -6.05
CA GLN A 34 -13.12 -2.79 -4.66
C GLN A 34 -13.52 -4.27 -4.55
N ILE A 35 -12.54 -5.17 -4.51
CA ILE A 35 -12.79 -6.60 -4.37
C ILE A 35 -13.19 -6.82 -2.92
N ASP A 36 -14.47 -7.08 -2.65
CA ASP A 36 -14.90 -7.59 -1.35
C ASP A 36 -14.66 -9.11 -1.34
N PRO A 37 -14.00 -9.69 -0.32
CA PRO A 37 -13.87 -11.14 -0.19
C PRO A 37 -15.22 -11.88 -0.19
N LYS A 38 -16.33 -11.20 0.14
CA LYS A 38 -17.68 -11.74 -0.03
C LYS A 38 -18.03 -12.09 -1.47
N ASP A 39 -17.43 -11.40 -2.43
CA ASP A 39 -17.65 -11.62 -3.86
C ASP A 39 -16.74 -12.73 -4.42
N ASP A 40 -15.67 -13.09 -3.70
CA ASP A 40 -14.76 -14.19 -4.04
C ASP A 40 -14.14 -14.83 -2.79
N PRO A 41 -14.68 -15.96 -2.30
CA PRO A 41 -14.19 -16.63 -1.08
C PRO A 41 -12.81 -17.29 -1.26
N THR A 42 -12.22 -17.19 -2.45
CA THR A 42 -10.84 -17.61 -2.68
C THR A 42 -9.85 -16.49 -2.43
N LYS A 43 -10.31 -15.27 -2.17
CA LYS A 43 -9.45 -14.11 -1.94
C LYS A 43 -9.41 -13.72 -0.48
N SER A 44 -8.21 -13.40 -0.01
CA SER A 44 -7.99 -12.74 1.28
C SER A 44 -7.31 -11.40 1.08
N ILE A 45 -7.65 -10.43 1.91
CA ILE A 45 -7.14 -9.06 1.81
C ILE A 45 -6.55 -8.62 3.14
N VAL A 46 -5.29 -8.21 3.12
CA VAL A 46 -4.61 -7.51 4.24
C VAL A 46 -4.45 -6.05 3.85
N SER A 47 -5.24 -5.18 4.47
CA SER A 47 -5.24 -3.74 4.21
C SER A 47 -4.44 -3.00 5.26
N PHE A 48 -3.38 -2.32 4.84
CA PHE A 48 -2.65 -1.36 5.69
C PHE A 48 -3.30 0.01 5.51
N ILE A 49 -3.84 0.55 6.60
CA ILE A 49 -4.58 1.81 6.61
C ILE A 49 -3.81 2.88 7.38
N SER A 50 -4.13 4.14 7.12
CA SER A 50 -3.67 5.26 7.92
C SER A 50 -4.83 5.89 8.70
N ILE A 51 -4.51 6.42 9.89
CA ILE A 51 -5.39 7.26 10.71
C ILE A 51 -4.91 8.72 10.74
N GLY A 52 -4.11 9.14 9.73
CA GLY A 52 -3.56 10.48 9.59
C GLY A 52 -2.06 10.61 9.92
N THR A 53 -1.35 9.49 10.01
CA THR A 53 0.08 9.44 10.35
C THR A 53 0.89 8.54 9.41
N GLY A 54 0.31 8.12 8.28
CA GLY A 54 0.83 7.03 7.46
C GLY A 54 0.53 5.63 8.00
N ILE A 55 0.88 4.63 7.18
CA ILE A 55 0.75 3.21 7.54
C ILE A 55 1.89 2.76 8.47
N ASP A 56 1.70 1.60 9.11
CA ASP A 56 2.81 0.92 9.79
C ASP A 56 3.75 0.23 8.78
N HIS A 57 4.74 1.01 8.29
CA HIS A 57 5.75 0.52 7.35
C HIS A 57 6.62 -0.60 7.92
N LYS A 58 6.86 -0.62 9.23
CA LYS A 58 7.68 -1.64 9.89
C LYS A 58 6.92 -2.97 9.91
N LEU A 59 5.64 -2.94 10.28
CA LEU A 59 4.78 -4.11 10.24
C LEU A 59 4.59 -4.63 8.82
N LYS A 60 4.41 -3.75 7.83
CA LYS A 60 4.37 -4.13 6.40
C LYS A 60 5.62 -4.91 5.99
N THR A 61 6.79 -4.40 6.34
CA THR A 61 8.07 -5.04 6.00
C THR A 61 8.18 -6.41 6.68
N LYS A 62 7.92 -6.48 7.99
CA LYS A 62 7.90 -7.74 8.74
C LYS A 62 6.92 -8.75 8.15
N PHE A 63 5.75 -8.29 7.71
CA PHE A 63 4.73 -9.15 7.12
C PHE A 63 5.24 -9.80 5.83
N LEU A 64 5.84 -9.03 4.92
CA LEU A 64 6.40 -9.55 3.66
C LEU A 64 7.58 -10.51 3.89
N GLU A 65 8.46 -10.19 4.84
CA GLU A 65 9.55 -11.10 5.24
C GLU A 65 9.00 -12.41 5.83
N SER A 66 7.98 -12.32 6.68
CA SER A 66 7.34 -13.49 7.30
C SER A 66 6.53 -14.30 6.29
N LEU A 67 5.96 -13.67 5.27
CA LEU A 67 5.28 -14.34 4.16
C LEU A 67 6.25 -15.21 3.35
N ALA A 68 7.47 -14.73 3.11
CA ALA A 68 8.50 -15.52 2.43
C ALA A 68 8.82 -16.80 3.22
N LYS A 69 8.97 -16.68 4.54
CA LYS A 69 9.17 -17.83 5.43
C LYS A 69 7.95 -18.76 5.46
N PHE A 70 6.73 -18.21 5.54
CA PHE A 70 5.50 -18.99 5.46
C PHE A 70 5.45 -19.83 4.18
N ASN A 71 5.81 -19.23 3.04
CA ASN A 71 5.85 -19.91 1.74
C ASN A 71 6.83 -21.08 1.72
N GLU A 72 8.02 -20.90 2.28
CA GLU A 72 9.03 -21.96 2.42
C GLU A 72 8.51 -23.12 3.27
N GLU A 73 7.99 -22.83 4.47
CA GLU A 73 7.53 -23.84 5.44
C GLU A 73 6.29 -24.60 4.97
N ASN A 74 5.39 -23.92 4.26
CA ASN A 74 4.10 -24.49 3.82
C ASN A 74 4.13 -24.96 2.36
N LYS A 75 5.29 -24.86 1.68
CA LYS A 75 5.47 -25.22 0.27
C LYS A 75 4.45 -24.53 -0.63
N THR A 76 4.28 -23.22 -0.41
CA THR A 76 3.41 -22.35 -1.21
C THR A 76 4.23 -21.29 -1.93
N SER A 77 3.59 -20.58 -2.87
CA SER A 77 4.18 -19.47 -3.61
C SER A 77 3.21 -18.30 -3.65
N LEU A 78 2.70 -17.90 -2.48
CA LEU A 78 1.76 -16.80 -2.38
C LEU A 78 2.49 -15.48 -2.60
N GLU A 79 2.01 -14.72 -3.58
CA GLU A 79 2.42 -13.34 -3.84
C GLU A 79 1.17 -12.48 -3.90
N PRO A 80 1.09 -11.37 -3.14
CA PRO A 80 -0.07 -10.51 -3.18
C PRO A 80 -0.08 -9.63 -4.43
N GLU A 81 -1.26 -9.42 -5.01
CA GLU A 81 -1.51 -8.22 -5.81
C GLU A 81 -1.52 -7.03 -4.84
N ILE A 82 -0.69 -6.02 -5.12
CA ILE A 82 -0.60 -4.80 -4.31
C ILE A 82 -1.40 -3.69 -4.98
N ARG A 83 -2.38 -3.14 -4.27
CA ARG A 83 -3.16 -1.98 -4.70
C ARG A 83 -2.98 -0.82 -3.76
N HIS A 84 -2.53 0.32 -4.29
CA HIS A 84 -2.43 1.57 -3.55
C HIS A 84 -3.73 2.37 -3.74
N TRP A 85 -4.30 2.89 -2.64
CA TRP A 85 -5.56 3.64 -2.71
C TRP A 85 -5.57 4.94 -1.90
N GLY A 86 -4.61 5.14 -1.01
CA GLY A 86 -4.54 6.35 -0.18
C GLY A 86 -3.27 7.18 -0.39
N ARG A 87 -3.29 8.40 0.15
CA ARG A 87 -2.21 9.39 -0.02
C ARG A 87 -1.05 9.18 0.95
N GLU A 88 -1.28 8.47 2.04
CA GLU A 88 -0.32 8.28 3.13
C GLU A 88 0.32 6.88 3.08
N GLY A 89 0.15 6.19 1.94
CA GLY A 89 0.74 4.88 1.68
C GLY A 89 -0.20 3.71 1.95
N GLU A 90 -1.50 3.96 2.06
CA GLU A 90 -2.51 2.92 2.26
C GLU A 90 -2.55 1.94 1.08
N ILE A 91 -2.52 0.66 1.43
CA ILE A 91 -2.44 -0.43 0.47
C ILE A 91 -3.34 -1.60 0.87
N ASP A 92 -3.82 -2.30 -0.15
CA ASP A 92 -4.36 -3.64 -0.03
C ASP A 92 -3.36 -4.64 -0.58
N MET A 93 -3.10 -5.70 0.19
CA MET A 93 -2.41 -6.91 -0.27
C MET A 93 -3.46 -7.99 -0.50
N ILE A 94 -3.72 -8.31 -1.77
CA ILE A 94 -4.79 -9.23 -2.16
C ILE A 94 -4.16 -10.58 -2.54
N PHE A 95 -4.53 -11.63 -1.81
CA PHE A 95 -4.01 -12.98 -1.98
C PHE A 95 -5.04 -13.86 -2.68
N ASP A 96 -4.66 -14.46 -3.81
CA ASP A 96 -5.42 -15.53 -4.44
C ASP A 96 -5.07 -16.87 -3.79
N MET A 97 -6.03 -17.43 -3.05
CA MET A 97 -5.88 -18.69 -2.32
C MET A 97 -6.52 -19.89 -3.04
N LYS A 98 -6.94 -19.76 -4.31
CA LYS A 98 -7.68 -20.82 -5.02
C LYS A 98 -6.93 -22.16 -5.08
N ASN A 99 -5.60 -22.10 -5.09
CA ASN A 99 -4.72 -23.27 -5.19
C ASN A 99 -4.26 -23.80 -3.83
N LEU A 100 -4.73 -23.22 -2.73
CA LEU A 100 -4.39 -23.67 -1.39
C LEU A 100 -5.38 -24.73 -0.88
N SER A 101 -4.84 -25.78 -0.27
CA SER A 101 -5.65 -26.70 0.52
C SER A 101 -6.33 -25.98 1.69
N THR A 102 -7.40 -26.54 2.25
CA THR A 102 -8.06 -26.01 3.45
C THR A 102 -7.07 -25.85 4.62
N LYS A 103 -6.14 -26.80 4.77
CA LYS A 103 -5.09 -26.72 5.79
C LYS A 103 -4.19 -25.50 5.56
N GLN A 104 -3.73 -25.27 4.33
CA GLN A 104 -2.89 -24.12 4.00
C GLN A 104 -3.62 -22.80 4.17
N ARG A 105 -4.92 -22.72 3.82
CA ARG A 105 -5.75 -21.53 4.08
C ARG A 105 -5.87 -21.20 5.56
N ASN A 106 -6.12 -22.20 6.40
CA ASN A 106 -6.18 -22.02 7.85
C ASN A 106 -4.82 -21.60 8.44
N SER A 107 -3.74 -22.20 7.95
CA SER A 107 -2.37 -21.80 8.32
C SER A 107 -2.06 -20.36 7.89
N PHE A 108 -2.49 -19.95 6.69
CA PHE A 108 -2.33 -18.57 6.21
C PHE A 108 -3.11 -17.59 7.09
N SER A 109 -4.39 -17.87 7.38
CA SER A 109 -5.21 -17.03 8.26
C SER A 109 -4.58 -16.87 9.65
N SER A 110 -4.04 -17.96 10.22
CA SER A 110 -3.34 -17.94 11.51
C SER A 110 -2.06 -17.10 11.42
N PHE A 111 -1.24 -17.32 10.39
CA PHE A 111 -0.04 -16.54 10.11
C PHE A 111 -0.34 -15.03 10.03
N VAL A 112 -1.38 -14.64 9.29
CA VAL A 112 -1.78 -13.22 9.16
C VAL A 112 -2.15 -12.66 10.52
N LYS A 113 -3.07 -13.31 11.24
CA LYS A 113 -3.55 -12.88 12.57
C LYS A 113 -2.40 -12.75 13.58
N GLU A 114 -1.49 -13.71 13.63
CA GLU A 114 -0.31 -13.67 14.50
C GLU A 114 0.67 -12.55 14.13
N THR A 115 0.86 -12.31 12.83
CA THR A 115 1.82 -11.32 12.35
C THR A 115 1.34 -9.89 12.60
N ILE A 116 0.05 -9.62 12.31
CA ILE A 116 -0.56 -8.29 12.48
C ILE A 116 -0.93 -8.00 13.93
N GLY A 117 -1.17 -9.04 14.74
CA GLY A 117 -1.55 -8.92 16.14
C GLY A 117 -2.81 -8.07 16.33
N ASN A 118 -2.75 -7.12 17.26
CA ASN A 118 -3.85 -6.18 17.56
C ASN A 118 -3.65 -4.81 16.89
N SER A 119 -2.95 -4.76 15.76
CA SER A 119 -2.73 -3.49 15.05
C SER A 119 -4.04 -2.84 14.64
N GLU A 120 -4.26 -1.59 15.04
CA GLU A 120 -5.39 -0.78 14.58
C GLU A 120 -5.18 -0.24 13.15
N LEU A 121 -3.95 -0.34 12.62
CA LEU A 121 -3.56 0.14 11.30
C LEU A 121 -3.59 -0.96 10.22
N VAL A 122 -4.05 -2.17 10.57
CA VAL A 122 -4.14 -3.29 9.62
C VAL A 122 -5.47 -4.00 9.77
N ASN A 123 -6.20 -4.12 8.66
CA ASN A 123 -7.42 -4.91 8.59
C ASN A 123 -7.16 -6.20 7.82
N PHE A 124 -7.76 -7.30 8.28
CA PHE A 124 -7.74 -8.58 7.59
C PHE A 124 -9.17 -9.02 7.25
N LYS A 125 -9.41 -9.34 5.98
CA LYS A 125 -10.67 -9.87 5.48
C LYS A 125 -10.41 -11.18 4.74
N GLU A 126 -11.19 -12.20 5.06
CA GLU A 126 -11.14 -13.55 4.50
C GLU A 126 -12.52 -14.04 4.09
#